data_AF-A0A2E6I952-F1
#
_entry.id   AF-A0A2E6I952-F1
#
_cell.length_a   1.000
_cell.length_b   1.000
_cell.length_c   1.000
_cell.angle_alpha   90.00
_cell.angle_beta   90.00
_cell.angle_gamma   90.00
#
_symmetry.space_group_name_H-M   'P 1'
#
loop_
_entity.id
_entity.type
_entity.pdbx_description
1 polymer ?
#
loop_
_entity_poly.entity_id
_entity_poly.type
_entity_poly.pdbx_seq_one_letter_code
_entity_poly.pdbx_strand_id
1 'polypeptide(L)'
;MSEITERTYNDPDFEKKWNGVFGEPLYLWDLETKRKLLFLATLARWNPDVAPLYQDQLILIVGLDIGGYGPNTLRALKAAINRRLRITFKALGNGADRLYAFEHETQREDVSLMLEEVRNKQIFEHLRNELRNYRRGAL
;
A
#
# COMPACT_ATOMS: atom_id res chain seq x y z
N MET A 1 2.88 -32.87 -12.69
CA MET A 1 2.89 -32.28 -11.34
C MET A 1 4.07 -31.32 -11.31
N SER A 2 3.82 -30.05 -11.58
CA SER A 2 4.85 -29.01 -11.61
C SER A 2 5.23 -28.65 -10.18
N GLU A 3 6.51 -28.80 -9.86
CA GLU A 3 7.13 -28.35 -8.62
C GLU A 3 6.76 -26.88 -8.39
N ILE A 4 5.97 -26.64 -7.34
CA ILE A 4 5.84 -25.31 -6.76
C ILE A 4 7.19 -25.05 -6.11
N THR A 5 8.10 -24.41 -6.84
CA THR A 5 9.26 -23.78 -6.21
C THR A 5 8.72 -22.75 -5.23
N GLU A 6 8.74 -23.08 -3.94
CA GLU A 6 8.73 -22.11 -2.85
C GLU A 6 9.89 -21.14 -3.09
N ARG A 7 9.62 -20.08 -3.86
CA ARG A 7 10.48 -18.90 -3.92
C ARG A 7 9.92 -17.91 -2.94
N THR A 8 10.10 -18.22 -1.66
CA THR A 8 10.04 -17.22 -0.60
C THR A 8 11.05 -16.15 -0.97
N TYR A 9 10.58 -14.91 -1.16
CA TYR A 9 11.43 -13.75 -0.99
C TYR A 9 11.79 -13.69 0.51
N ASN A 10 12.68 -14.58 0.94
CA ASN A 10 13.25 -14.59 2.28
C ASN A 10 14.24 -13.43 2.34
N ASP A 11 13.72 -12.21 2.45
CA ASP A 11 14.47 -11.10 3.03
C ASP A 11 14.09 -11.05 4.52
N PRO A 12 14.90 -11.62 5.43
CA PRO A 12 14.66 -11.54 6.87
C PRO A 12 14.55 -10.09 7.36
N ASP A 13 15.14 -9.13 6.64
CA ASP A 13 14.96 -7.72 6.94
C ASP A 13 13.53 -7.26 6.62
N PHE A 14 12.90 -7.79 5.55
CA PHE A 14 11.54 -7.45 5.16
C PHE A 14 10.56 -7.78 6.29
N GLU A 15 10.55 -9.03 6.76
CA GLU A 15 9.66 -9.47 7.84
C GLU A 15 9.91 -8.67 9.14
N LYS A 16 11.17 -8.46 9.52
CA LYS A 16 11.54 -7.66 10.70
C LYS A 16 11.04 -6.21 10.59
N LYS A 17 11.16 -5.59 9.42
CA LYS A 17 10.69 -4.22 9.17
C LYS A 17 9.16 -4.13 9.22
N TRP A 18 8.47 -5.12 8.69
CA TRP A 18 7.00 -5.21 8.75
C TRP A 18 6.49 -5.44 10.18
N ASN A 19 7.14 -6.31 10.93
CA ASN A 19 6.86 -6.51 12.35
C ASN A 19 7.08 -5.22 13.16
N GLY A 20 8.06 -4.40 12.78
CA GLY A 20 8.22 -3.05 13.33
C GLY A 20 7.04 -2.12 13.06
N VAL A 21 6.41 -2.22 11.88
CA VAL A 21 5.21 -1.42 11.54
C VAL A 21 3.98 -1.90 12.32
N PHE A 22 3.78 -3.22 12.45
CA PHE A 22 2.61 -3.80 13.14
C PHE A 22 2.79 -4.01 14.66
N GLY A 23 3.98 -3.70 15.20
CA GLY A 23 4.30 -3.85 16.61
C GLY A 23 3.59 -2.83 17.52
N GLU A 24 3.24 -1.67 16.98
CA GLU A 24 2.57 -0.61 17.73
C GLU A 24 1.03 -0.71 17.64
N PRO A 25 0.29 -0.37 18.71
CA PRO A 25 -1.14 -0.22 18.67
C PRO A 25 -1.61 0.78 17.60
N LEU A 26 -2.66 0.43 16.86
CA LEU A 26 -3.17 1.20 15.72
C LEU A 26 -3.49 2.68 16.05
N TYR A 27 -3.93 2.98 17.27
CA TYR A 27 -4.28 4.34 17.70
C TYR A 27 -3.06 5.26 17.88
N LEU A 28 -1.83 4.70 17.94
CA LEU A 28 -0.58 5.46 18.00
C LEU A 28 -0.02 5.78 16.61
N TRP A 29 -0.56 5.16 15.55
CA TRP A 29 -0.04 5.35 14.21
C TRP A 29 -0.35 6.74 13.69
N ASP A 30 0.70 7.39 13.19
CA ASP A 30 0.58 8.64 12.46
C ASP A 30 -0.19 8.43 11.13
N LEU A 31 -0.72 9.53 10.61
CA LEU A 31 -1.48 9.51 9.36
C LEU A 31 -0.63 8.99 8.19
N GLU A 32 0.68 9.26 8.18
CA GLU A 32 1.59 8.79 7.13
C GLU A 32 1.69 7.26 7.10
N THR A 33 1.80 6.60 8.25
CA THR A 33 1.87 5.14 8.38
C THR A 33 0.57 4.48 7.92
N LYS A 34 -0.58 5.03 8.34
CA LYS A 34 -1.90 4.58 7.87
C LYS A 34 -2.00 4.64 6.34
N ARG A 35 -1.57 5.76 5.73
CA ARG A 35 -1.58 5.97 4.28
C ARG A 35 -0.66 5.00 3.54
N LYS A 36 0.54 4.71 4.09
CA LYS A 36 1.50 3.75 3.49
C LYS A 36 0.90 2.36 3.40
N LEU A 37 0.24 1.92 4.47
CA LEU A 37 -0.38 0.60 4.51
C LEU A 37 -1.56 0.48 3.56
N LEU A 38 -2.39 1.53 3.50
CA LEU A 38 -3.46 1.59 2.50
C LEU A 38 -2.90 1.54 1.08
N PHE A 39 -1.86 2.29 0.78
CA PHE A 39 -1.20 2.26 -0.53
C PHE A 39 -0.74 0.85 -0.91
N LEU A 40 0.01 0.19 -0.01
CA LEU A 40 0.51 -1.17 -0.23
C LEU A 40 -0.61 -2.17 -0.46
N ALA A 41 -1.63 -2.12 0.40
CA ALA A 41 -2.74 -3.06 0.34
C ALA A 41 -3.68 -2.83 -0.84
N THR A 42 -3.87 -1.59 -1.27
CA THR A 42 -4.61 -1.30 -2.49
C THR A 42 -3.87 -1.84 -3.71
N LEU A 43 -2.56 -1.60 -3.82
CA LEU A 43 -1.79 -2.11 -4.96
C LEU A 43 -1.66 -3.63 -4.97
N ALA A 44 -1.51 -4.27 -3.81
CA ALA A 44 -1.29 -5.71 -3.73
C ALA A 44 -2.52 -6.52 -4.18
N ARG A 45 -3.71 -6.01 -3.83
CA ARG A 45 -5.02 -6.61 -4.15
C ARG A 45 -5.60 -6.13 -5.47
N TRP A 46 -4.97 -5.15 -6.11
CA TRP A 46 -5.43 -4.63 -7.39
C TRP A 46 -5.14 -5.64 -8.50
N ASN A 47 -6.15 -5.92 -9.32
CA ASN A 47 -6.01 -6.74 -10.52
C ASN A 47 -6.01 -5.85 -11.77
N PRO A 48 -4.85 -5.70 -12.45
CA PRO A 48 -4.74 -4.87 -13.65
C PRO A 48 -5.59 -5.35 -14.83
N ASP A 49 -5.88 -6.64 -14.90
CA ASP A 49 -6.65 -7.23 -16.01
C ASP A 49 -8.14 -6.89 -15.93
N VAL A 50 -8.62 -6.48 -14.74
CA VAL A 50 -10.03 -6.16 -14.50
C VAL A 50 -10.32 -4.67 -14.69
N ALA A 51 -9.46 -3.79 -14.16
CA ALA A 51 -9.63 -2.35 -14.31
C ALA A 51 -8.31 -1.61 -14.05
N PRO A 52 -7.99 -0.54 -14.80
CA PRO A 52 -6.87 0.33 -14.47
C PRO A 52 -7.08 1.03 -13.12
N LEU A 53 -6.02 1.14 -12.31
CA LEU A 53 -6.01 1.95 -11.09
C LEU A 53 -5.12 3.18 -11.29
N TYR A 54 -5.78 4.32 -11.51
CA TYR A 54 -5.10 5.59 -11.78
C TYR A 54 -4.61 6.30 -10.51
N GLN A 55 -3.63 7.18 -10.70
CA GLN A 55 -3.00 7.95 -9.62
C GLN A 55 -4.02 8.72 -8.77
N ASP A 56 -5.00 9.36 -9.39
CA ASP A 56 -6.07 10.09 -8.71
C ASP A 56 -6.93 9.15 -7.83
N GLN A 57 -7.34 8.00 -8.37
CA GLN A 57 -8.06 6.95 -7.64
C GLN A 57 -7.25 6.37 -6.48
N LEU A 58 -5.92 6.31 -6.64
CA LEU A 58 -5.03 5.90 -5.56
C LEU A 58 -4.93 6.98 -4.48
N ILE A 59 -4.80 8.27 -4.87
CA ILE A 59 -4.75 9.45 -3.99
C ILE A 59 -6.01 9.59 -3.13
N LEU A 60 -7.19 9.73 -3.75
CA LEU A 60 -8.16 8.64 -3.66
C LEU A 60 -8.21 7.78 -2.39
N ILE A 61 -7.99 6.51 -2.60
CA ILE A 61 -8.12 5.46 -1.60
C ILE A 61 -7.18 5.66 -0.41
N VAL A 62 -6.00 6.24 -0.63
CA VAL A 62 -5.03 6.50 0.44
C VAL A 62 -5.32 7.80 1.22
N GLY A 63 -6.41 8.52 0.94
CA GLY A 63 -6.81 9.69 1.71
C GLY A 63 -5.84 10.86 1.62
N LEU A 64 -5.24 11.06 0.44
CA LEU A 64 -4.47 12.25 0.10
C LEU A 64 -5.39 13.32 -0.52
N ASP A 65 -5.16 14.59 -0.18
CA ASP A 65 -5.97 15.69 -0.69
C ASP A 65 -5.70 15.98 -2.17
N ILE A 66 -6.79 16.04 -2.95
CA ILE A 66 -6.78 16.49 -4.34
C ILE A 66 -6.95 18.01 -4.33
N GLY A 67 -5.86 18.73 -4.06
CA GLY A 67 -5.92 20.20 -4.00
C GLY A 67 -4.67 20.81 -3.38
N GLY A 68 -3.54 20.76 -4.08
CA GLY A 68 -2.31 21.48 -3.74
C GLY A 68 -1.05 20.61 -3.67
N TYR A 69 -1.15 19.39 -3.12
CA TYR A 69 0.04 18.56 -2.83
C TYR A 69 -0.07 17.07 -3.20
N GLY A 70 -1.23 16.57 -3.63
CA GLY A 70 -1.50 15.13 -3.83
C GLY A 70 -0.40 14.31 -4.52
N PRO A 71 0.06 14.68 -5.74
CA PRO A 71 1.10 13.93 -6.46
C PRO A 71 2.48 13.98 -5.77
N ASN A 72 2.81 15.08 -5.10
CA ASN A 72 4.07 15.23 -4.36
C ASN A 72 4.05 14.42 -3.06
N THR A 73 2.92 14.42 -2.35
CA THR A 73 2.75 13.59 -1.15
C THR A 73 2.76 12.11 -1.50
N LEU A 74 2.14 11.72 -2.61
CA LEU A 74 2.22 10.34 -3.10
C LEU A 74 3.66 9.94 -3.42
N ARG A 75 4.43 10.82 -4.07
CA ARG A 75 5.84 10.59 -4.36
C ARG A 75 6.67 10.45 -3.08
N ALA A 76 6.45 11.31 -2.09
CA ALA A 76 7.12 11.24 -0.79
C ALA A 76 6.79 9.92 -0.06
N LEU A 77 5.52 9.53 -0.08
CA LEU A 77 5.04 8.26 0.47
C LEU A 77 5.71 7.06 -0.22
N LYS A 78 5.77 7.06 -1.55
CA LYS A 78 6.44 6.01 -2.34
C LYS A 78 7.93 5.92 -1.98
N ALA A 79 8.60 7.07 -1.86
CA ALA A 79 10.01 7.12 -1.48
C ALA A 79 10.23 6.62 -0.05
N ALA A 80 9.33 6.94 0.88
CA ALA A 80 9.40 6.47 2.26
C ALA A 80 9.21 4.94 2.36
N ILE A 81 8.24 4.37 1.62
CA ILE A 81 8.04 2.92 1.52
C ILE A 81 9.28 2.24 0.95
N ASN A 82 9.80 2.74 -0.17
CA ASN A 82 10.99 2.17 -0.79
C ASN A 82 12.20 2.19 0.16
N ARG A 83 12.47 3.32 0.82
CA ARG A 83 13.59 3.42 1.76
C ARG A 83 13.44 2.51 2.98
N ARG A 84 12.23 2.44 3.56
CA ARG A 84 12.01 1.68 4.79
C ARG A 84 11.87 0.19 4.51
N LEU A 85 11.03 -0.18 3.55
CA LEU A 85 10.63 -1.57 3.27
C LEU A 85 11.33 -2.19 2.06
N ARG A 86 12.15 -1.44 1.31
CA ARG A 86 12.82 -1.88 0.07
C ARG A 86 11.84 -2.35 -1.02
N ILE A 87 10.60 -1.88 -0.97
CA ILE A 87 9.58 -2.17 -1.98
C ILE A 87 9.65 -1.11 -3.08
N THR A 88 9.78 -1.56 -4.32
CA THR A 88 9.87 -0.67 -5.49
C THR A 88 8.59 -0.75 -6.33
N PHE A 89 8.29 0.36 -7.02
CA PHE A 89 7.04 0.52 -7.78
C PHE A 89 7.31 1.14 -9.15
N LYS A 90 6.77 0.49 -10.18
CA LYS A 90 6.72 1.01 -11.54
C LYS A 90 5.56 2.00 -11.68
N ALA A 91 5.78 3.05 -12.47
CA ALA A 91 4.74 3.98 -12.86
C ALA A 91 4.64 3.99 -14.40
N LEU A 92 3.46 3.74 -14.93
CA LEU A 92 3.19 3.68 -16.37
C LEU A 92 2.26 4.83 -16.78
N GLY A 93 2.46 5.43 -17.95
CA GLY A 93 1.64 6.54 -18.44
C GLY A 93 2.24 7.94 -18.22
N ASN A 94 1.46 8.97 -18.53
CA ASN A 94 1.87 10.38 -18.44
C ASN A 94 1.70 10.94 -17.00
N GLY A 95 2.06 12.19 -16.74
CA GLY A 95 2.04 12.77 -15.38
C GLY A 95 0.70 12.73 -14.64
N ALA A 96 -0.43 12.77 -15.36
CA ALA A 96 -1.78 12.75 -14.79
C ALA A 96 -2.37 11.34 -14.75
N ASP A 97 -2.18 10.56 -15.83
CA ASP A 97 -2.79 9.24 -16.03
C ASP A 97 -1.83 8.10 -15.65
N ARG A 98 -1.12 8.27 -14.53
CA ARG A 98 -0.16 7.26 -14.07
C ARG A 98 -0.86 6.07 -13.42
N LEU A 99 -0.56 4.88 -13.93
CA LEU A 99 -0.81 3.62 -13.23
C LEU A 99 0.39 3.30 -12.36
N TYR A 100 0.14 2.82 -11.14
CA TYR A 100 1.18 2.33 -10.24
C TYR A 100 1.05 0.82 -10.08
N ALA A 101 2.18 0.12 -10.14
CA ALA A 101 2.26 -1.32 -9.91
C ALA A 101 3.53 -1.64 -9.12
N PHE A 102 3.56 -2.81 -8.49
CA PHE A 102 4.81 -3.35 -7.95
C PHE A 102 5.82 -3.53 -9.07
N GLU A 103 7.08 -3.23 -8.79
CA GLU A 103 8.15 -3.47 -9.77
C GLU A 103 8.50 -4.95 -9.88
N HIS A 104 8.44 -5.66 -8.75
CA HIS A 104 8.71 -7.08 -8.61
C HIS A 104 7.46 -7.82 -8.13
N GLU A 105 7.08 -8.86 -8.86
CA GLU A 105 5.88 -9.65 -8.55
C GLU A 105 5.98 -10.36 -7.20
N THR A 106 7.18 -10.83 -6.84
CA THR A 106 7.42 -11.46 -5.53
C THR A 106 7.09 -10.51 -4.37
N GLN A 107 7.42 -9.22 -4.48
CA GLN A 107 7.07 -8.22 -3.45
C GLN A 107 5.56 -8.01 -3.37
N ARG A 108 4.82 -8.13 -4.49
CA ARG A 108 3.36 -8.06 -4.48
C ARG A 108 2.78 -9.27 -3.74
N GLU A 109 3.31 -10.46 -4.01
CA GLU A 109 2.91 -11.71 -3.36
C GLU A 109 3.19 -11.66 -1.85
N ASP A 110 4.38 -11.26 -1.42
CA ASP A 110 4.73 -11.15 0.01
C ASP A 110 3.80 -10.19 0.74
N VAL A 111 3.55 -9.01 0.15
CA VAL A 111 2.61 -8.04 0.72
C VAL A 111 1.20 -8.63 0.76
N SER A 112 0.80 -9.40 -0.24
CA SER A 112 -0.52 -10.03 -0.28
C SER A 112 -0.68 -11.06 0.84
N LEU A 113 0.29 -11.95 1.02
CA LEU A 113 0.33 -12.95 2.08
C LEU A 113 0.28 -12.28 3.47
N MET A 114 1.08 -11.25 3.69
CA MET A 114 1.05 -10.47 4.93
C MET A 114 -0.31 -9.83 5.20
N LEU A 115 -1.03 -9.42 4.15
CA LEU A 115 -2.37 -8.82 4.28
C LEU A 115 -3.49 -9.84 4.43
N GLU A 116 -3.23 -11.11 4.18
CA GLU A 116 -4.16 -12.22 4.42
C GLU A 116 -4.14 -12.68 5.88
N GLU A 117 -3.09 -12.34 6.64
CA GLU A 117 -3.10 -12.51 8.09
C GLU A 117 -4.33 -11.83 8.72
N VAL A 118 -5.06 -12.59 9.55
CA VAL A 118 -6.37 -12.20 10.10
C VAL A 118 -6.31 -10.81 10.77
N ARG A 119 -5.26 -10.55 11.54
CA ARG A 119 -5.04 -9.28 12.23
C ARG A 119 -4.88 -8.11 11.25
N ASN A 120 -4.07 -8.29 10.21
CA ASN A 120 -3.74 -7.23 9.25
C ASN A 120 -4.94 -6.92 8.34
N LYS A 121 -5.74 -7.95 8.01
CA LYS A 121 -7.01 -7.79 7.31
C LYS A 121 -7.99 -6.88 8.08
N GLN A 122 -8.12 -7.10 9.39
CA GLN A 122 -8.98 -6.27 10.25
C GLN A 122 -8.48 -4.81 10.34
N ILE A 123 -7.17 -4.61 10.48
CA ILE A 123 -6.56 -3.27 10.48
C ILE A 123 -6.89 -2.55 9.18
N PHE A 124 -6.75 -3.21 8.03
CA PHE A 124 -7.02 -2.58 6.74
C PHE A 124 -8.49 -2.20 6.55
N GLU A 125 -9.42 -3.08 6.93
CA GLU A 125 -10.87 -2.77 6.95
C GLU A 125 -11.16 -1.54 7.81
N HIS A 126 -10.56 -1.46 9.00
CA HIS A 126 -10.69 -0.31 9.89
C HIS A 126 -10.16 0.97 9.23
N LEU A 127 -8.96 0.96 8.66
CA LEU A 127 -8.37 2.12 8.01
C LEU A 127 -9.19 2.62 6.81
N ARG A 128 -9.77 1.70 6.02
CA ARG A 128 -10.67 2.07 4.93
C ARG A 128 -11.92 2.76 5.43
N ASN A 129 -12.48 2.28 6.54
CA ASN A 129 -13.66 2.88 7.16
C ASN A 129 -13.34 4.25 7.78
N GLU A 130 -12.19 4.38 8.44
CA GLU A 130 -11.70 5.65 9.00
C GLU A 130 -11.60 6.74 7.92
N LEU A 131 -10.97 6.42 6.77
CA LEU A 131 -10.86 7.35 5.65
C LEU A 131 -12.21 7.68 4.99
N ARG A 132 -13.09 6.68 4.88
CA ARG A 132 -14.44 6.90 4.35
C ARG A 132 -15.24 7.84 5.24
N ASN A 133 -15.08 7.74 6.56
CA ASN A 133 -15.72 8.62 7.53
C ASN A 133 -15.11 10.02 7.51
N TYR A 134 -13.78 10.13 7.43
CA TYR A 134 -13.09 11.42 7.29
C TYR A 134 -13.61 12.23 6.07
N ARG A 135 -13.85 11.54 4.94
CA ARG A 135 -14.40 12.17 3.72
C ARG A 135 -15.88 12.53 3.78
N ARG A 136 -16.67 11.85 4.61
CA ARG A 136 -18.11 12.06 4.70
C ARG A 136 -18.51 13.24 5.58
N GLY A 137 -17.51 13.95 6.12
CA GLY A 137 -17.71 14.96 7.15
C GLY A 137 -17.45 14.31 8.48
N ALA A 138 -16.29 14.65 9.07
CA ALA A 138 -16.24 14.81 10.50
C ALA A 138 -17.31 15.85 10.86
N LEU A 139 -18.48 15.35 11.28
CA LEU A 139 -19.42 16.04 12.16
C LEU A 139 -18.99 15.72 13.60
#